data_AF-A0A2X1PPC9-F1
#
_entry.id   AF-A0A2X1PPC9-F1
#
_cell.length_a   1.000
_cell.length_b   1.000
_cell.length_c   1.000
_cell.angle_alpha   90.00
_cell.angle_beta   90.00
_cell.angle_gamma   90.00
#
_symmetry.space_group_name_H-M   'P 1'
#
loop_
_entity.id
_entity.type
_entity.pdbx_description
1 polymer ?
#
loop_
_entity_poly.entity_id
_entity_poly.type
_entity_poly.pdbx_seq_one_letter_code
_entity_poly.pdbx_strand_id
1 'polypeptide(L)'
;MIAVLAARSLGFEGSNSITCATFVEFIHTASLLHDDVVDESDMRRGRATANAEFGNAASVLVGDFIYTRAFQLVAQLESLKIFKYYG
;
A
#
# COMPACT_ATOMS: atom_id res chain seq x y z
N MET A 1 5.42 -1.33 -8.82
CA MET A 1 5.99 -1.35 -10.20
C MET A 1 5.10 -2.01 -11.27
N ILE A 2 4.49 -3.18 -10.99
CA ILE A 2 3.63 -3.92 -11.95
C ILE A 2 2.45 -3.07 -12.46
N ALA A 3 1.80 -2.29 -11.59
CA ALA A 3 0.66 -1.45 -11.97
C ALA A 3 1.00 -0.38 -13.04
N VAL A 4 2.19 0.23 -12.99
CA VAL A 4 2.64 1.21 -14.00
C VAL A 4 2.92 0.51 -15.34
N LEU A 5 3.59 -0.65 -15.31
CA LEU A 5 3.90 -1.42 -16.51
C LEU A 5 2.63 -1.92 -17.20
N ALA A 6 1.65 -2.41 -16.42
CA ALA A 6 0.34 -2.82 -16.93
C ALA A 6 -0.40 -1.65 -17.58
N ALA A 7 -0.46 -0.48 -16.92
CA ALA A 7 -1.07 0.71 -17.49
C ALA A 7 -0.42 1.13 -18.82
N ARG A 8 0.91 1.17 -18.89
CA ARG A 8 1.63 1.49 -20.13
C ARG A 8 1.39 0.45 -21.23
N SER A 9 1.34 -0.84 -20.89
CA SER A 9 1.06 -1.91 -21.86
C SER A 9 -0.35 -1.83 -22.46
N LEU A 10 -1.30 -1.23 -21.74
CA LEU A 10 -2.68 -0.97 -22.18
C LEU A 10 -2.82 0.38 -22.91
N GLY A 11 -1.73 1.08 -23.19
CA GLY A 11 -1.74 2.38 -23.86
C GLY A 11 -2.19 3.55 -22.98
N PHE A 12 -2.16 3.40 -21.66
CA PHE A 12 -2.52 4.48 -20.75
C PHE A 12 -1.33 5.41 -20.48
N GLU A 13 -1.44 6.65 -20.95
CA GLU A 13 -0.39 7.68 -20.81
C GLU A 13 -0.68 8.70 -19.70
N GLY A 14 -1.83 8.59 -19.02
CA GLY A 14 -2.24 9.52 -17.96
C GLY A 14 -1.46 9.36 -16.66
N SER A 15 -1.34 10.46 -15.91
CA SER A 15 -0.74 10.50 -14.56
C SER A 15 -1.49 9.63 -13.54
N ASN A 16 -2.77 9.33 -13.77
CA ASN A 16 -3.58 8.46 -12.89
C ASN A 16 -3.00 7.05 -12.72
N SER A 17 -2.24 6.55 -13.70
CA SER A 17 -1.55 5.25 -13.59
C SER A 17 -0.51 5.24 -12.47
N ILE A 18 0.19 6.37 -12.29
CA ILE A 18 1.16 6.55 -11.23
C ILE A 18 0.42 6.62 -9.89
N THR A 19 -0.67 7.38 -9.80
CA THR A 19 -1.46 7.46 -8.56
C THR A 19 -2.02 6.10 -8.14
N CYS A 20 -2.56 5.31 -9.08
CA CYS A 20 -3.01 3.94 -8.82
C CYS A 20 -1.86 3.02 -8.42
N ALA A 21 -0.69 3.14 -9.05
CA ALA A 21 0.47 2.34 -8.67
C ALA A 21 1.00 2.69 -7.28
N THR A 22 1.03 3.97 -6.92
CA THR A 22 1.38 4.45 -5.57
C THR A 22 0.39 3.92 -4.54
N PHE A 23 -0.91 3.93 -4.85
CA PHE A 23 -1.93 3.34 -3.99
C PHE A 23 -1.67 1.86 -3.72
N VAL A 24 -1.47 1.06 -4.77
CA VAL A 24 -1.20 -0.38 -4.63
C VAL A 24 0.05 -0.64 -3.79
N GLU A 25 1.11 0.14 -4.01
CA GLU A 25 2.37 0.01 -3.25
C GLU A 25 2.19 0.39 -1.77
N PHE A 26 1.36 1.40 -1.46
CA PHE A 26 1.05 1.76 -0.07
C PHE A 26 0.24 0.67 0.63
N ILE A 27 -0.78 0.11 -0.02
CA ILE A 27 -1.55 -1.01 0.56
C ILE A 27 -0.63 -2.21 0.79
N HIS A 28 0.24 -2.53 -0.16
CA HIS A 28 1.22 -3.60 0.00
C HIS A 28 2.18 -3.35 1.17
N THR A 29 2.69 -2.12 1.32
CA THR A 29 3.60 -1.77 2.42
C THR A 29 2.90 -1.86 3.77
N ALA A 30 1.66 -1.37 3.87
CA ALA A 30 0.86 -1.45 5.09
C ALA A 30 0.58 -2.91 5.47
N SER A 31 0.21 -3.76 4.50
CA SER A 31 -0.03 -5.18 4.78
C SER A 31 1.22 -5.89 5.28
N LEU A 32 2.40 -5.60 4.70
CA LEU A 32 3.65 -6.20 5.18
C LEU A 32 3.99 -5.83 6.63
N LEU A 33 3.69 -4.60 7.05
CA LEU A 33 3.88 -4.17 8.45
C LEU A 33 2.95 -4.91 9.40
N HIS A 34 1.70 -5.11 9.01
CA HIS A 34 0.74 -5.88 9.80
C HIS A 34 1.09 -7.37 9.82
N ASP A 35 1.48 -7.93 8.67
CA ASP A 35 1.93 -9.32 8.56
C ASP A 35 3.15 -9.58 9.46
N ASP A 36 4.15 -8.70 9.46
CA ASP A 36 5.33 -8.87 10.32
C ASP A 36 4.99 -8.88 11.83
N VAL A 37 3.95 -8.13 12.23
CA VAL A 37 3.42 -8.15 13.61
C VAL A 37 2.66 -9.44 13.90
N VAL A 38 1.80 -9.87 12.98
CA VAL A 38 0.97 -11.09 13.14
C VAL A 38 1.85 -12.35 13.17
N ASP A 39 2.87 -12.39 12.32
CA ASP A 39 3.79 -13.52 12.17
C ASP A 39 4.94 -13.49 13.19
N GLU A 40 4.99 -12.49 14.07
CA GLU A 40 6.08 -12.25 15.03
C GLU A 40 7.48 -12.31 14.36
N SER A 41 7.58 -11.75 13.15
CA SER A 41 8.81 -11.82 12.36
C SER A 41 9.85 -10.83 12.90
N ASP A 42 11.07 -11.30 13.16
CA ASP A 42 12.20 -10.45 13.54
C ASP A 42 12.94 -9.84 12.33
N MET A 43 12.81 -10.45 11.15
CA MET A 43 13.61 -10.11 9.97
C MET A 43 12.79 -10.13 8.67
N ARG A 44 12.96 -9.10 7.83
CA ARG A 44 12.44 -9.02 6.47
C ARG A 44 13.51 -8.53 5.50
N ARG A 45 13.75 -9.29 4.43
CA ARG A 45 14.78 -9.00 3.40
C ARG A 45 16.18 -8.72 3.99
N GLY A 46 16.55 -9.46 5.04
CA GLY A 46 17.86 -9.34 5.70
C GLY A 46 18.01 -8.12 6.61
N ARG A 47 16.93 -7.42 6.93
CA ARG A 47 16.89 -6.31 7.89
C ARG A 47 15.88 -6.59 8.99
N ALA A 48 16.07 -5.98 10.15
CA ALA A 48 15.07 -6.02 11.22
C ALA A 48 13.72 -5.52 10.69
N THR A 49 12.64 -6.18 11.08
CA THR A 49 11.28 -5.72 10.80
C THR A 49 10.97 -4.47 11.62
N ALA A 50 9.95 -3.72 11.19
CA ALA A 50 9.53 -2.52 11.93
C ALA A 50 9.03 -2.86 13.35
N ASN A 51 8.42 -4.02 13.54
CA ASN A 51 7.94 -4.45 14.85
C ASN A 51 9.09 -4.88 15.76
N ALA A 52 10.15 -5.48 15.21
CA ALA A 52 11.36 -5.77 15.97
C ALA A 52 12.12 -4.50 16.40
N GLU A 53 12.13 -3.46 15.55
CA GLU A 53 12.88 -2.23 15.82
C GLU A 53 12.09 -1.20 16.67
N PHE A 54 10.79 -1.09 16.45
CA PHE A 54 9.94 -0.04 17.04
C PHE A 54 8.77 -0.58 17.90
N GLY A 55 8.61 -1.90 17.97
CA GLY A 55 7.54 -2.57 18.70
C GLY A 55 6.26 -2.74 17.88
N ASN A 56 5.44 -3.71 18.31
CA ASN A 56 4.21 -4.11 17.61
C ASN A 56 3.20 -2.95 17.49
N ALA A 57 2.97 -2.21 18.59
CA ALA A 57 1.98 -1.13 18.61
C ALA A 57 2.33 -0.01 17.61
N ALA A 58 3.60 0.40 17.55
CA ALA A 58 4.05 1.43 16.60
C ALA A 58 3.90 0.94 15.15
N SER A 59 4.23 -0.32 14.87
CA SER A 59 4.12 -0.90 13.52
C SER A 59 2.68 -0.99 13.04
N VAL A 60 1.75 -1.39 13.91
CA VAL A 60 0.31 -1.39 13.59
C VAL A 60 -0.18 0.00 13.25
N LEU A 61 0.14 1.00 14.09
CA LEU A 61 -0.30 2.39 13.89
C LEU A 61 0.25 3.01 12.61
N VAL A 62 1.51 2.71 12.26
CA VAL A 62 2.11 3.16 11.00
C VAL A 62 1.44 2.48 9.81
N GLY A 63 1.13 1.17 9.92
CA GLY A 63 0.35 0.45 8.91
C GLY A 63 -1.01 1.11 8.66
N ASP A 64 -1.76 1.41 9.72
CA ASP A 64 -3.07 2.07 9.65
C ASP A 64 -3.00 3.48 9.03
N PHE A 65 -1.94 4.22 9.35
CA PHE A 65 -1.69 5.54 8.76
C PHE A 65 -1.43 5.43 7.25
N ILE A 66 -0.54 4.53 6.84
CA ILE A 66 -0.23 4.31 5.42
C ILE A 66 -1.49 3.87 4.66
N TYR A 67 -2.28 2.96 5.27
CA TYR A 67 -3.56 2.53 4.74
C TYR A 67 -4.48 3.74 4.51
N THR A 68 -4.68 4.59 5.53
CA THR A 68 -5.50 5.80 5.43
C THR A 68 -5.01 6.77 4.34
N ARG A 69 -3.69 6.96 4.22
CA ARG A 69 -3.11 7.80 3.16
C ARG A 69 -3.32 7.22 1.77
N ALA A 70 -3.27 5.90 1.62
CA ALA A 70 -3.58 5.24 0.36
C ALA A 70 -5.02 5.57 -0.08
N PHE A 71 -6.00 5.42 0.82
CA PHE A 71 -7.40 5.74 0.51
C PHE A 71 -7.61 7.22 0.15
N GLN A 72 -6.90 8.13 0.81
CA GLN A 72 -6.95 9.56 0.45
C GLN A 72 -6.42 9.82 -0.97
N LEU A 73 -5.36 9.12 -1.39
CA LEU A 73 -4.79 9.27 -2.75
C LEU A 73 -5.77 8.83 -3.83
N VAL A 74 -6.50 7.72 -3.63
CA VAL A 74 -7.48 7.25 -4.63
C VAL A 74 -8.81 8.00 -4.57
N ALA A 75 -9.20 8.54 -3.41
CA ALA A 75 -10.37 9.40 -3.29
C ALA A 75 -10.24 10.68 -4.15
N GLN A 76 -9.01 11.18 -4.34
CA GLN A 76 -8.72 12.35 -5.19
C GLN A 76 -8.84 12.07 -6.68
N LEU A 77 -8.87 10.80 -7.11
CA LEU A 77 -8.95 10.45 -8.53
C LEU A 77 -10.37 10.56 -9.11
N GLU A 78 -11.39 10.93 -8.32
CA GLU A 78 -12.82 11.09 -8.68
C GLU A 78 -13.47 9.93 -9.46
N SER A 79 -12.76 8.81 -9.64
CA SER A 79 -13.25 7.62 -10.33
C SER A 79 -14.01 6.72 -9.34
N LEU A 80 -15.25 7.11 -9.05
CA LEU A 80 -16.25 6.31 -8.32
C LEU A 80 -16.49 4.90 -8.92
N LYS A 81 -15.96 4.59 -10.11
CA LYS A 81 -16.07 3.25 -10.71
C LYS A 81 -15.25 2.19 -9.98
N ILE A 82 -14.17 2.55 -9.27
CA ILE A 82 -13.34 1.57 -8.54
C ILE A 82 -14.01 1.14 -7.23
N PHE A 83 -14.64 2.08 -6.52
CA PHE A 83 -15.38 1.79 -5.28
C PHE A 83 -16.71 1.07 -5.51
N LYS A 84 -17.24 1.05 -6.73
CA LYS A 84 -18.57 0.50 -7.04
C LYS A 84 -18.66 -1.03 -6.98
N TYR A 85 -17.53 -1.74 -6.85
CA TYR A 85 -17.48 -3.21 -6.80
C TYR A 85 -17.14 -3.79 -5.42
N TYR A 86 -16.97 -2.94 -4.41
CA TYR A 86 -16.56 -3.33 -3.04
C TYR A 86 -17.58 -2.93 -1.96
N GLY A 87 -18.82 -2.61 -2.34
CA GLY A 87 -19.92 -2.27 -1.43
C GLY A 87 -21.06 -3.26 -1.53
#